data_AF-A0A3T1DA44-F1
#
_entry.id   AF-A0A3T1DA44-F1
#
_cell.length_a   1.000
_cell.length_b   1.000
_cell.length_c   1.000
_cell.angle_alpha   90.00
_cell.angle_beta   90.00
_cell.angle_gamma   90.00
#
_symmetry.space_group_name_H-M   'P 1'
#
loop_
_entity.id
_entity.type
_entity.pdbx_description
1 polymer ?
#
loop_
_entity_poly.entity_id
_entity_poly.type
_entity_poly.pdbx_seq_one_letter_code
_entity_poly.pdbx_strand_id
1 'polypeptide(L)' 'MAVNGQPGGGRIGQVTNRSQFQAPNGNWVKRDTQTGRIMDQKTSSPKPFKGVRREK' A
#
# COMPACT_ATOMS: atom_id res chain seq x y z
N MET A 1 -12.51 33.53 -11.27
CA MET A 1 -12.23 33.00 -9.92
C MET A 1 -11.94 31.51 -10.05
N ALA A 2 -10.71 31.06 -9.80
CA ALA A 2 -10.40 29.63 -9.78
C ALA A 2 -10.72 29.09 -8.36
N VAL A 3 -11.72 28.22 -8.25
CA VAL A 3 -12.02 27.54 -6.99
C VAL A 3 -11.04 26.39 -6.83
N ASN A 4 -10.14 26.48 -5.86
CA ASN A 4 -9.41 25.31 -5.38
C ASN A 4 -10.43 24.37 -4.73
N GLY A 5 -10.73 23.25 -5.38
CA GLY A 5 -11.66 22.24 -4.87
C GLY A 5 -11.28 21.75 -3.48
N GLN A 6 -12.28 21.34 -2.69
CA GLN A 6 -12.12 20.96 -1.29
C GLN A 6 -11.02 19.89 -1.10
N PRO A 7 -10.02 20.11 -0.22
CA PRO A 7 -9.05 19.08 0.11
C PRO A 7 -9.74 18.06 1.02
N GLY A 8 -10.25 16.98 0.43
CA GLY A 8 -11.05 16.01 1.19
C GLY A 8 -11.22 14.65 0.54
N GLY A 9 -10.43 14.31 -0.48
CA GLY A 9 -10.51 13.02 -1.17
C GLY A 9 -9.69 11.92 -0.52
N GLY A 10 -9.57 11.91 0.81
CA GLY A 10 -8.93 10.79 1.50
C GLY A 10 -9.69 9.51 1.21
N ARG A 11 -9.03 8.51 0.62
CA ARG A 11 -9.65 7.23 0.26
C ARG A 11 -10.27 6.58 1.50
N ILE A 12 -11.61 6.43 1.49
CA ILE A 12 -12.36 5.70 2.51
C ILE A 12 -12.34 4.21 2.13
N GLY A 13 -11.64 3.40 2.92
CA GLY A 13 -11.59 1.95 2.77
C GLY A 13 -10.19 1.37 2.54
N GLN A 14 -10.03 0.09 2.89
CA GLN A 14 -8.76 -0.64 2.79
C GLN A 14 -8.26 -0.64 1.33
N VAL A 15 -6.95 -0.59 1.13
CA VAL A 15 -6.39 -0.70 -0.22
C VAL A 15 -6.59 -2.14 -0.71
N THR A 16 -7.64 -2.38 -1.50
CA THR A 16 -7.98 -3.69 -2.08
C THR A 16 -7.09 -4.05 -3.27
N ASN A 17 -6.64 -3.05 -4.03
CA ASN A 17 -5.78 -3.24 -5.20
C ASN A 17 -4.31 -3.54 -4.82
N ARG A 18 -3.97 -3.50 -3.54
CA ARG A 18 -2.59 -3.73 -3.08
C ARG A 18 -2.60 -4.62 -1.86
N SER A 19 -1.74 -5.61 -1.91
CA SER A 19 -1.48 -6.52 -0.82
C SER A 19 -0.04 -6.39 -0.38
N GLN A 20 0.26 -6.89 0.81
CA GLN A 20 1.62 -6.96 1.31
C GLN A 20 1.93 -8.33 1.88
N PHE A 21 3.16 -8.79 1.69
CA PHE A 21 3.67 -10.02 2.27
C PHE A 21 5.06 -9.76 2.85
N GLN A 22 5.50 -10.63 3.77
CA GLN A 22 6.85 -10.57 4.31
C GLN A 22 7.77 -11.39 3.41
N ALA A 23 8.79 -10.74 2.85
CA ALA A 23 9.81 -11.41 2.06
C ALA A 23 10.80 -12.15 2.97
N PRO A 24 11.57 -13.12 2.43
CA PRO A 24 12.53 -13.92 3.22
C PRO A 24 13.60 -13.08 3.93
N ASN A 25 13.88 -11.87 3.43
CA ASN A 25 14.78 -10.90 4.05
C ASN A 25 14.16 -10.14 5.24
N GLY A 26 12.95 -10.51 5.67
CA GLY A 26 12.24 -9.89 6.79
C GLY A 26 11.51 -8.59 6.46
N ASN A 27 11.73 -8.02 5.27
CA ASN A 27 11.11 -6.77 4.85
C ASN A 27 9.69 -6.98 4.32
N TRP A 28 8.86 -5.96 4.48
CA TRP A 28 7.51 -5.95 3.92
C TRP A 28 7.53 -5.49 2.47
N VAL A 29 6.89 -6.25 1.60
CA VAL A 29 6.83 -5.98 0.16
C VAL A 29 5.39 -5.73 -0.23
N LYS A 30 5.14 -4.70 -1.05
CA LYS A 30 3.84 -4.45 -1.68
C LYS A 30 3.76 -5.20 -2.99
N ARG A 31 2.65 -5.89 -3.19
CA ARG A 31 2.25 -6.53 -4.43
C ARG A 31 0.97 -5.87 -4.95
N ASP A 32 0.91 -5.68 -6.26
CA ASP A 32 -0.32 -5.30 -6.94
C ASP A 32 -1.20 -6.55 -7.08
N THR A 33 -2.43 -6.51 -6.57
CA THR A 33 -3.31 -7.69 -6.54
C THR A 33 -3.92 -8.02 -7.89
N GLN A 34 -3.90 -7.09 -8.86
CA GLN A 34 -4.46 -7.30 -10.19
C GLN A 34 -3.43 -7.89 -11.15
N THR A 35 -2.18 -7.42 -11.06
CA THR A 35 -1.09 -7.80 -11.96
C THR A 35 -0.08 -8.75 -11.35
N GLY A 36 -0.09 -8.94 -10.02
CA GLY A 36 0.88 -9.75 -9.29
C GLY A 36 2.29 -9.14 -9.19
N ARG A 37 2.49 -7.94 -9.74
CA ARG A 37 3.80 -7.29 -9.77
C ARG A 37 4.22 -6.79 -8.40
N ILE A 38 5.51 -6.89 -8.11
CA ILE A 38 6.12 -6.28 -6.93
C ILE A 38 6.26 -4.78 -7.19
N MET A 39 5.65 -3.97 -6.35
CA MET A 39 5.67 -2.51 -6.52
C MET A 39 6.77 -1.85 -5.69
N ASP A 40 6.95 -2.30 -4.45
CA ASP A 40 7.75 -1.58 -3.48
C ASP A 40 8.19 -2.50 -2.33
N GLN A 41 9.38 -2.27 -1.81
CA GLN A 41 9.91 -2.98 -0.65
C GLN A 41 10.23 -1.99 0.46
N LYS A 42 9.69 -2.23 1.63
CA LYS A 42 9.93 -1.38 2.79
C LYS A 42 11.34 -1.61 3.33
N THR A 43 12.19 -0.61 3.17
CA THR A 43 13.55 -0.58 3.73
C THR A 43 13.64 0.25 5.00
N SER A 44 12.70 1.17 5.21
CA SER A 44 12.76 2.13 6.32
C SER A 44 12.37 1.54 7.67
N SER A 45 11.66 0.41 7.72
CA SER A 45 11.16 -0.17 8.97
C SER A 45 10.75 -1.64 8.79
N PRO A 46 10.92 -2.49 9.82
CA PRO A 46 10.44 -3.88 9.83
C PRO A 46 8.92 -4.00 10.00
N LYS A 47 8.20 -2.88 10.17
CA LYS A 47 6.74 -2.86 10.33
C LYS A 47 6.04 -2.94 8.97
N PRO A 48 4.83 -3.52 8.87
CA PRO A 48 4.02 -3.49 7.65
C PRO A 48 3.74 -2.06 7.15
N PHE A 49 3.32 -1.95 5.89
CA PHE A 49 2.72 -0.74 5.35
C PHE A 49 1.36 -0.48 6.02
N LYS A 50 1.15 0.78 6.44
CA LYS A 50 -0.11 1.23 7.02
C LYS A 50 -1.19 1.23 5.94
N GLY A 51 -2.35 0.63 6.23
CA GLY A 51 -3.51 0.64 5.33
C GLY A 51 -3.46 -0.34 4.14
N VAL A 52 -2.45 -1.22 4.07
CA VAL A 52 -2.34 -2.27 3.03
C VAL A 52 -2.71 -3.63 3.63
N ARG A 53 -3.54 -4.41 2.93
CA ARG A 53 -3.95 -5.76 3.38
C ARG A 53 -2.75 -6.71 3.39
N ARG A 54 -2.56 -7.49 4.46
CA ARG A 54 -1.58 -8.58 4.46
C ARG A 54 -2.13 -9.80 3.72
N GLU A 55 -1.33 -10.37 2.84
CA GLU A 55 -1.56 -11.72 2.30
C GLU A 55 -1.42 -12.69 3.49
N LYS A 56 -2.38 -13.62 3.61
CA LYS A 56 -2.33 -14.70 4.60
C LYS A 56 -1.59 -15.87 4.00
#